data_AF-Q4UL60-F1
#
_entry.id   AF-Q4UL60-F1
#
_cell.length_a   1.000
_cell.length_b   1.000
_cell.length_c   1.000
_cell.angle_alpha   90.00
_cell.angle_beta   90.00
_cell.angle_gamma   90.00
#
_symmetry.space_group_name_H-M   'P 1'
#
loop_
_entity.id
_entity.type
_entity.pdbx_description
1 polymer ?
#
loop_
_entity_poly.entity_id
_entity_poly.type
_entity_poly.pdbx_seq_one_letter_code
_entity_poly.pdbx_strand_id
1 'polypeptide(L)'
;MQKLIGSILLISGTCIGSGMIALPMVLAKLGIIPSIILMFIIWFIMYYTSLINLELNLQAGKGLTLGTLGKYFSGHTAQIIGTVSLKLLSYALLAVFIYGGSSILQKLLALDTSITDIGAWYVIISILILLLPLKLVDYINRVLFIGLLIIIAILVIGLVSMIQWDNLPLFSPNYKEISIWGVVTPVVFTSFGFQVIFHTLTNYCNKDAKMLKTAFLFGSLIPAIVYIIWTCSILIVVHHNNPTFYQQMITGNVEVGDLIKELSNIAKWQFVQLLVWIISTLAIATSILGVGVGLCDSLKTMFMNSIPNVVSRNMTAAIVTILPAYIVAVVVPNAFITILGFAGMILVIIVILLPVYLLYKAKIKNFYYPELQKQYLIIICVIIGMLIMGYELVNILAK
;
A
#
# COMPACT_ATOMS: atom_id res chain seq x y z
N MET A 1 -22.92 -3.61 16.34
CA MET A 1 -22.66 -2.44 15.46
C MET A 1 -21.29 -1.80 15.70
N GLN A 2 -20.87 -1.52 16.95
CA GLN A 2 -19.55 -0.90 17.23
C GLN A 2 -18.35 -1.69 16.66
N LYS A 3 -18.31 -3.02 16.83
CA LYS A 3 -17.24 -3.87 16.26
C LYS A 3 -17.18 -3.83 14.73
N LEU A 4 -18.33 -3.77 14.06
CA LEU A 4 -18.41 -3.71 12.61
C LEU A 4 -17.82 -2.39 12.09
N ILE A 5 -18.24 -1.26 12.67
CA ILE A 5 -17.72 0.06 12.31
C ILE A 5 -16.22 0.14 12.58
N GLY A 6 -15.77 -0.34 13.74
CA GLY A 6 -14.35 -0.42 14.07
C GLY A 6 -13.56 -1.24 13.04
N SER A 7 -14.10 -2.37 12.59
CA SER A 7 -13.44 -3.22 11.58
C SER A 7 -13.39 -2.55 10.21
N ILE A 8 -14.48 -1.90 9.78
CA ILE A 8 -14.53 -1.15 8.51
C ILE A 8 -13.46 -0.05 8.51
N LEU A 9 -13.35 0.71 9.60
CA LEU A 9 -12.35 1.78 9.73
C LEU A 9 -10.92 1.24 9.76
N LEU A 10 -10.67 0.11 10.44
CA LEU A 10 -9.35 -0.54 10.46
C LEU A 10 -8.93 -1.02 9.07
N ILE A 11 -9.85 -1.59 8.28
CA ILE A 11 -9.57 -2.02 6.91
C ILE A 11 -9.31 -0.82 6.02
N SER A 12 -10.20 0.18 6.07
CA SER A 12 -10.07 1.38 5.26
C SER A 12 -8.74 2.10 5.54
N GLY A 13 -8.38 2.20 6.82
CA GLY A 13 -7.14 2.84 7.24
C GLY A 13 -5.87 2.06 7.00
N THR A 14 -5.95 0.74 6.90
CA THR A 14 -4.79 -0.07 6.48
C THR A 14 -4.52 0.12 4.99
N CYS A 15 -5.58 0.29 4.19
CA CYS A 15 -5.46 0.49 2.75
C CYS A 15 -5.00 1.92 2.43
N ILE A 16 -5.64 2.94 3.03
CA ILE A 16 -5.32 4.36 2.79
C ILE A 16 -3.98 4.71 3.46
N GLY A 17 -2.98 4.98 2.63
CA GLY A 17 -1.66 5.40 3.07
C GLY A 17 -0.88 6.07 1.94
N SER A 18 0.44 5.90 1.93
CA SER A 18 1.32 6.47 0.90
C SER A 18 1.03 5.98 -0.53
N GLY A 19 0.43 4.80 -0.70
CA GLY A 19 0.01 4.27 -2.00
C GLY A 19 -0.96 5.22 -2.74
N MET A 20 -1.78 5.97 -2.00
CA MET A 20 -2.68 6.98 -2.54
C MET A 20 -1.95 8.09 -3.32
N ILE A 21 -0.73 8.45 -2.89
CA ILE A 21 0.08 9.50 -3.54
C ILE A 21 0.69 8.99 -4.85
N ALA A 22 0.95 7.67 -4.95
CA ALA A 22 1.48 7.03 -6.15
C ALA A 22 0.48 7.00 -7.31
N LEU A 23 -0.80 6.83 -6.98
CA LEU A 23 -1.85 6.54 -7.96
C LEU A 23 -1.94 7.59 -9.09
N PRO A 24 -2.05 8.91 -8.83
CA PRO A 24 -2.12 9.90 -9.91
C PRO A 24 -0.89 9.89 -10.81
N MET A 25 0.32 9.75 -10.25
CA MET A 25 1.57 9.77 -11.02
C MET A 25 1.62 8.64 -12.05
N VAL A 26 1.16 7.45 -11.67
CA VAL A 26 1.21 6.28 -12.54
C VAL A 26 -0.01 6.21 -13.45
N LEU A 27 -1.19 6.58 -12.95
CA LEU A 27 -2.45 6.53 -13.70
C LEU A 27 -2.59 7.63 -14.75
N ALA A 28 -1.81 8.71 -14.67
CA ALA A 28 -1.70 9.70 -15.75
C ALA A 28 -1.36 9.06 -17.10
N LYS A 29 -0.59 7.95 -17.10
CA LYS A 29 -0.22 7.21 -18.31
C LYS A 29 -1.41 6.57 -19.04
N LEU A 30 -2.52 6.33 -18.32
CA LEU A 30 -3.73 5.71 -18.86
C LEU A 30 -4.81 6.75 -19.18
N GLY A 31 -4.93 7.81 -18.39
CA GLY A 31 -6.06 8.74 -18.41
C GLY A 31 -7.23 8.26 -17.55
N ILE A 32 -8.26 9.08 -17.40
CA ILE A 32 -9.31 8.89 -16.37
C ILE A 32 -10.08 7.58 -16.54
N ILE A 33 -10.58 7.29 -17.74
CA ILE A 33 -11.51 6.17 -17.95
C ILE A 33 -10.83 4.81 -17.69
N PRO A 34 -9.68 4.49 -18.32
CA PRO A 34 -9.04 3.21 -18.07
C PRO A 34 -8.54 3.08 -16.62
N SER A 35 -8.17 4.19 -15.98
CA SER A 35 -7.78 4.19 -14.56
C SER A 35 -8.92 3.81 -13.62
N ILE A 36 -10.13 4.34 -13.83
CA ILE A 36 -11.32 3.96 -13.04
C ILE A 36 -11.62 2.47 -13.21
N ILE A 37 -11.62 1.98 -14.45
CA ILE A 37 -11.88 0.57 -14.76
C ILE A 37 -10.84 -0.32 -14.07
N LEU A 38 -9.55 0.02 -14.18
CA LEU A 38 -8.46 -0.71 -13.55
C LEU A 38 -8.61 -0.75 -12.03
N MET A 39 -8.83 0.39 -11.39
CA MET A 39 -9.01 0.46 -9.93
C MET A 39 -10.21 -0.37 -9.46
N PHE A 40 -11.32 -0.37 -10.21
CA PHE A 40 -12.49 -1.18 -9.89
C PHE A 40 -12.22 -2.69 -10.02
N ILE A 41 -11.51 -3.11 -11.08
CA ILE A 41 -11.09 -4.51 -11.27
C ILE A 41 -10.17 -4.96 -10.14
N ILE A 42 -9.15 -4.15 -9.81
CA ILE A 42 -8.21 -4.45 -8.73
C ILE A 42 -8.93 -4.51 -7.38
N TRP A 43 -9.82 -3.56 -7.09
CA TRP A 43 -10.63 -3.59 -5.88
C TRP A 43 -11.45 -4.89 -5.78
N PHE A 44 -12.13 -5.28 -6.86
CA PHE A 44 -12.93 -6.50 -6.88
C PHE A 44 -12.07 -7.75 -6.61
N ILE A 45 -10.90 -7.84 -7.24
CA ILE A 45 -9.96 -8.95 -7.00
C ILE A 45 -9.51 -8.97 -5.55
N MET A 46 -9.09 -7.82 -5.02
CA MET A 46 -8.62 -7.70 -3.63
C MET A 46 -9.71 -8.09 -2.63
N TYR A 47 -10.95 -7.63 -2.85
CA TYR A 47 -12.10 -8.04 -2.06
C TYR A 47 -12.35 -9.55 -2.17
N TYR A 48 -12.38 -10.12 -3.37
CA TYR A 48 -12.63 -11.54 -3.55
C TYR A 48 -11.54 -12.40 -2.88
N THR A 49 -10.26 -12.05 -3.06
CA THR A 49 -9.13 -12.74 -2.42
C THR A 49 -9.11 -12.57 -0.90
N SER A 50 -9.72 -11.49 -0.40
CA SER A 50 -9.92 -11.30 1.04
C SER A 50 -10.86 -12.37 1.62
N LEU A 51 -11.90 -12.77 0.86
CA LEU A 51 -12.81 -13.85 1.27
C LEU A 51 -12.09 -15.19 1.36
N ILE A 52 -11.15 -15.48 0.45
CA ILE A 52 -10.31 -16.69 0.51
C ILE A 52 -9.50 -16.72 1.81
N ASN A 53 -8.84 -15.61 2.16
CA ASN A 53 -8.07 -15.52 3.39
C ASN A 53 -8.94 -15.62 4.64
N LEU A 54 -10.12 -14.99 4.64
CA LEU A 54 -11.08 -15.11 5.74
C LEU A 54 -11.58 -16.54 5.89
N GLU A 55 -11.90 -17.22 4.79
CA GLU A 55 -12.31 -18.63 4.80
C GLU A 55 -11.24 -19.49 5.46
N LEU A 56 -9.97 -19.35 5.07
CA LEU A 56 -8.86 -20.09 5.69
C LEU A 56 -8.75 -19.84 7.20
N ASN A 57 -8.91 -18.60 7.65
CA ASN A 57 -8.88 -18.25 9.08
C ASN A 57 -10.08 -18.82 9.84
N LEU A 58 -11.28 -18.78 9.24
CA LEU A 58 -12.50 -19.34 9.83
C LEU A 58 -12.40 -20.87 9.95
N GLN A 59 -11.89 -21.54 8.91
CA GLN A 59 -11.67 -22.98 8.91
C GLN A 59 -10.59 -23.41 9.92
N ALA A 60 -9.56 -22.59 10.13
CA ALA A 60 -8.57 -22.82 11.19
C ALA A 60 -9.14 -22.56 12.61
N GLY A 61 -10.34 -21.98 12.73
CA GLY A 61 -11.02 -21.70 14.00
C GLY A 61 -10.39 -20.57 14.84
N LYS A 62 -9.39 -19.88 14.30
CA LYS A 62 -8.68 -18.74 14.92
C LYS A 62 -8.00 -17.88 13.86
N GLY A 63 -7.89 -16.59 14.13
CA GLY A 63 -7.12 -15.65 13.30
C GLY A 63 -5.63 -15.96 13.40
N LEU A 64 -5.06 -16.45 12.30
CA LEU A 64 -3.66 -16.84 12.15
C LEU A 64 -2.99 -15.98 11.07
N THR A 65 -1.72 -15.63 11.29
CA THR A 65 -0.91 -15.00 10.24
C THR A 65 -0.76 -15.93 9.04
N LEU A 66 -0.54 -15.37 7.84
CA LEU A 66 -0.47 -16.18 6.62
C LEU A 66 0.58 -17.29 6.68
N GLY A 67 1.77 -17.01 7.24
CA GLY A 67 2.78 -18.04 7.47
C GLY A 67 2.28 -19.16 8.39
N THR A 68 1.54 -18.82 9.45
CA THR A 68 0.98 -19.81 10.38
C THR A 68 -0.15 -20.62 9.73
N LEU A 69 -0.98 -20.00 8.88
CA LEU A 69 -1.95 -20.71 8.04
C LEU A 69 -1.25 -21.68 7.08
N GLY A 70 -0.12 -21.26 6.50
CA GLY A 70 0.74 -22.11 5.67
C GLY A 70 1.18 -23.37 6.42
N LYS A 71 1.68 -23.20 7.64
CA LYS A 71 2.05 -24.32 8.53
C LYS A 71 0.86 -25.23 8.82
N TYR A 72 -0.29 -24.65 9.11
CA TYR A 72 -1.50 -25.37 9.50
C TYR A 72 -2.09 -26.23 8.37
N PHE A 73 -2.20 -25.70 7.15
CA PHE A 73 -2.85 -26.40 6.03
C PHE A 73 -1.91 -27.17 5.09
N SER A 74 -0.62 -26.80 5.00
CA SER A 74 0.31 -27.43 4.05
C SER A 74 1.67 -27.80 4.64
N GLY A 75 2.06 -27.27 5.81
CA GLY A 75 3.34 -27.57 6.46
C GLY A 75 4.41 -26.49 6.31
N HIS A 76 5.66 -26.85 6.62
CA HIS A 76 6.73 -25.89 6.87
C HIS A 76 7.14 -25.06 5.64
N THR A 77 7.13 -25.64 4.44
CA THR A 77 7.47 -24.91 3.21
C THR A 77 6.53 -23.73 2.97
N ALA A 78 5.22 -23.94 3.12
CA ALA A 78 4.23 -22.87 2.98
C ALA A 78 4.36 -21.80 4.09
N GLN A 79 4.78 -22.21 5.30
CA GLN A 79 5.08 -21.28 6.39
C GLN A 79 6.23 -20.34 6.02
N ILE A 80 7.33 -20.88 5.48
CA ILE A 80 8.49 -20.10 5.06
C ILE A 80 8.08 -19.14 3.95
N ILE A 81 7.41 -19.61 2.89
CA ILE A 81 6.98 -18.77 1.78
C ILE A 81 6.13 -17.60 2.29
N GLY A 82 5.12 -17.87 3.13
CA GLY A 82 4.26 -16.80 3.66
C GLY A 82 5.00 -15.81 4.56
N THR A 83 5.87 -16.31 5.45
CA THR A 83 6.60 -15.45 6.41
C THR A 83 7.66 -14.60 5.71
N VAL A 84 8.44 -15.20 4.82
CA VAL A 84 9.49 -14.50 4.06
C VAL A 84 8.87 -13.48 3.12
N SER A 85 7.80 -13.84 2.40
CA SER A 85 7.12 -12.90 1.50
C SER A 85 6.58 -11.69 2.25
N LEU A 86 5.94 -11.89 3.42
CA LEU A 86 5.46 -10.77 4.24
C LEU A 86 6.60 -9.84 4.69
N LYS A 87 7.73 -10.40 5.15
CA LYS A 87 8.89 -9.59 5.53
C LYS A 87 9.49 -8.85 4.33
N LEU A 88 9.62 -9.51 3.19
CA LEU A 88 10.14 -8.93 1.96
C LEU A 88 9.25 -7.78 1.47
N LEU A 89 7.93 -7.96 1.53
CA LEU A 89 6.97 -6.90 1.26
C LEU A 89 7.17 -5.71 2.20
N SER A 90 7.32 -5.95 3.51
CA SER A 90 7.58 -4.88 4.48
C SER A 90 8.86 -4.11 4.17
N TYR A 91 9.95 -4.78 3.78
CA TYR A 91 11.19 -4.11 3.36
C TYR A 91 11.00 -3.28 2.09
N ALA A 92 10.29 -3.82 1.09
CA ALA A 92 9.99 -3.09 -0.15
C ALA A 92 9.17 -1.82 0.14
N LEU A 93 8.12 -1.93 0.94
CA LEU A 93 7.30 -0.80 1.35
C LEU A 93 8.09 0.24 2.17
N LEU A 94 8.95 -0.21 3.10
CA LEU A 94 9.83 0.71 3.83
C LEU A 94 10.78 1.47 2.90
N ALA A 95 11.33 0.82 1.88
CA ALA A 95 12.21 1.48 0.92
C ALA A 95 11.44 2.55 0.11
N VAL A 96 10.22 2.24 -0.32
CA VAL A 96 9.31 3.20 -0.96
C VAL A 96 9.05 4.41 -0.04
N PHE A 97 8.79 4.17 1.25
CA PHE A 97 8.45 5.25 2.18
C PHE A 97 9.67 6.10 2.56
N ILE A 98 10.84 5.49 2.71
CA ILE A 98 12.09 6.21 2.93
C ILE A 98 12.34 7.14 1.73
N TYR A 99 12.30 6.61 0.51
CA TYR A 99 12.51 7.39 -0.70
C TYR A 99 11.46 8.51 -0.87
N GLY A 100 10.17 8.17 -0.72
CA GLY A 100 9.08 9.13 -0.82
C GLY A 100 9.20 10.24 0.23
N GLY A 101 9.51 9.89 1.47
CA GLY A 101 9.72 10.85 2.55
C GLY A 101 10.90 11.79 2.29
N SER A 102 12.01 11.26 1.76
CA SER A 102 13.15 12.06 1.34
C SER A 102 12.82 13.03 0.20
N SER A 103 12.05 12.58 -0.80
CA SER A 103 11.58 13.42 -1.89
C SER A 103 10.69 14.57 -1.40
N ILE A 104 9.78 14.30 -0.45
CA ILE A 104 8.95 15.34 0.18
C ILE A 104 9.84 16.35 0.93
N LEU A 105 10.75 15.88 1.77
CA LEU A 105 11.61 16.74 2.58
C LEU A 105 12.52 17.63 1.71
N GLN A 106 13.05 17.09 0.61
CA GLN A 106 13.86 17.86 -0.33
C GLN A 106 13.11 19.07 -0.87
N LYS A 107 11.87 18.86 -1.32
CA LYS A 107 11.04 19.91 -1.92
C LYS A 107 10.50 20.87 -0.88
N LEU A 108 10.19 20.39 0.33
CA LEU A 108 9.72 21.21 1.45
C LEU A 108 10.82 22.18 1.95
N LEU A 109 12.06 21.70 2.06
CA LEU A 109 13.20 22.49 2.53
C LEU A 109 13.89 23.30 1.43
N ALA A 110 13.43 23.15 0.17
CA ALA A 110 14.04 23.76 -1.01
C ALA A 110 15.57 23.54 -1.09
N LEU A 111 16.01 22.33 -0.72
CA LEU A 111 17.43 21.97 -0.75
C LEU A 111 17.83 21.47 -2.14
N ASP A 112 18.87 22.06 -2.72
CA ASP A 112 19.53 21.57 -3.95
C ASP A 112 20.48 20.39 -3.67
N THR A 113 20.21 19.62 -2.63
CA THR A 113 20.98 18.42 -2.28
C THR A 113 20.36 17.18 -2.91
N SER A 114 21.14 16.12 -3.08
CA SER A 114 20.64 14.86 -3.62
C SER A 114 19.58 14.25 -2.69
N ILE A 115 18.58 13.55 -3.27
CA ILE A 115 17.56 12.82 -2.48
C ILE A 115 18.23 11.80 -1.54
N THR A 116 19.37 11.24 -1.97
CA THR A 116 20.14 10.27 -1.20
C THR A 116 20.73 10.86 0.08
N ASP A 117 21.23 12.10 0.05
CA ASP A 117 21.80 12.75 1.24
C ASP A 117 20.70 13.08 2.27
N ILE A 118 19.54 13.54 1.81
CA ILE A 118 18.36 13.77 2.66
C ILE A 118 17.81 12.44 3.20
N GLY A 119 17.94 11.36 2.42
CA GLY A 119 17.63 10.01 2.84
C GLY A 119 18.36 9.58 4.11
N ALA A 120 19.63 9.98 4.28
CA ALA A 120 20.39 9.66 5.49
C ALA A 120 19.76 10.30 6.75
N TRP A 121 19.29 11.54 6.66
CA TRP A 121 18.61 12.22 7.76
C TRP A 121 17.28 11.54 8.08
N TYR A 122 16.54 11.15 7.04
CA TYR A 122 15.26 10.48 7.18
C TYR A 122 15.39 9.09 7.83
N VAL A 123 16.48 8.37 7.53
CA VAL A 123 16.85 7.10 8.16
C VAL A 123 17.11 7.28 9.65
N ILE A 124 17.88 8.29 10.05
CA ILE A 124 18.18 8.56 11.46
C ILE A 124 16.88 8.82 12.23
N ILE A 125 16.02 9.69 11.70
CA ILE A 125 14.71 9.99 12.30
C ILE A 125 13.87 8.72 12.43
N SER A 126 13.80 7.91 11.36
CA SER A 126 13.03 6.66 11.35
C SER A 126 13.53 5.67 12.40
N ILE A 127 14.85 5.48 12.52
CA ILE A 127 15.46 4.62 13.54
C ILE A 127 15.13 5.12 14.95
N LEU A 128 15.29 6.43 15.21
CA LEU A 128 14.99 7.01 16.52
C LEU A 128 13.53 6.78 16.91
N ILE A 129 12.59 6.91 15.97
CA ILE A 129 11.18 6.66 16.25
C ILE A 129 10.92 5.17 16.56
N LEU A 130 11.59 4.24 15.87
CA LEU A 130 11.45 2.80 16.14
C LEU A 130 12.05 2.35 17.49
N LEU A 131 12.90 3.17 18.11
CA LEU A 131 13.43 2.94 19.45
C LEU A 131 12.49 3.41 20.56
N LEU A 132 11.47 4.21 20.24
CA LEU A 132 10.49 4.67 21.22
C LEU A 132 9.64 3.49 21.74
N PRO A 133 9.06 3.61 22.96
CA PRO A 133 8.16 2.60 23.50
C PRO A 133 6.96 2.37 22.56
N LEU A 134 6.59 1.10 22.33
CA LEU A 134 5.49 0.73 21.43
C LEU A 134 4.17 1.45 21.75
N LYS A 135 3.86 1.64 23.04
CA LYS A 135 2.65 2.38 23.48
C LYS A 135 2.64 3.83 22.98
N LEU A 136 3.81 4.48 22.98
CA LEU A 136 3.94 5.86 22.52
C LEU A 136 3.81 5.92 20.99
N VAL A 137 4.46 4.99 20.28
CA VAL A 137 4.38 4.93 18.82
C VAL A 137 2.95 4.63 18.34
N ASP A 138 2.25 3.73 19.02
CA ASP A 138 0.83 3.42 18.74
C ASP A 138 -0.07 4.64 18.95
N TYR A 139 0.12 5.37 20.06
CA TYR A 139 -0.60 6.61 20.33
C TYR A 139 -0.35 7.67 19.25
N ILE A 140 0.93 7.91 18.91
CA ILE A 140 1.33 8.84 17.84
C ILE A 140 0.65 8.42 16.53
N ASN A 141 0.78 7.15 16.13
CA ASN A 141 0.22 6.66 14.88
C ASN A 141 -1.31 6.86 14.82
N ARG A 142 -2.02 6.59 15.92
CA ARG A 142 -3.48 6.79 15.98
C ARG A 142 -3.88 8.25 15.81
N VAL A 143 -3.17 9.18 16.44
CA VAL A 143 -3.43 10.62 16.30
C VAL A 143 -3.14 11.09 14.87
N LEU A 144 -1.97 10.71 14.32
CA LEU A 144 -1.59 11.07 12.95
C LEU A 144 -2.57 10.51 11.92
N PHE A 145 -3.05 9.28 12.13
CA PHE A 145 -3.99 8.62 11.24
C PHE A 145 -5.39 9.29 11.25
N ILE A 146 -5.89 9.71 12.41
CA ILE A 146 -7.13 10.50 12.49
C ILE A 146 -6.97 11.83 11.77
N GLY A 147 -5.83 12.51 11.97
CA GLY A 147 -5.50 13.73 11.25
C GLY A 147 -5.47 13.53 9.73
N LEU A 148 -4.85 12.44 9.27
CA LEU A 148 -4.79 12.07 7.86
C LEU A 148 -6.20 11.96 7.24
N LEU A 149 -7.13 11.24 7.89
CA LEU A 149 -8.48 11.07 7.37
C LEU A 149 -9.25 12.40 7.25
N ILE A 150 -9.14 13.28 8.24
CA ILE A 150 -9.78 14.60 8.22
C ILE A 150 -9.22 15.45 7.09
N ILE A 151 -7.89 15.49 6.96
CA ILE A 151 -7.23 16.31 5.94
C ILE A 151 -7.49 15.76 4.54
N ILE A 152 -7.53 14.43 4.35
CA ILE A 152 -7.94 13.81 3.08
C ILE A 152 -9.32 14.30 2.66
N ALA A 153 -10.30 14.28 3.59
CA ALA A 153 -11.65 14.71 3.28
C ALA A 153 -11.69 16.19 2.82
N ILE A 154 -10.98 17.07 3.55
CA ILE A 154 -10.90 18.49 3.20
C ILE A 154 -10.21 18.70 1.85
N LEU A 155 -9.09 18.02 1.60
CA LEU A 155 -8.29 18.18 0.39
C LEU A 155 -9.05 17.69 -0.84
N VAL A 156 -9.74 16.54 -0.74
CA VAL A 156 -10.59 16.03 -1.81
C VAL A 156 -11.71 17.02 -2.14
N ILE A 157 -12.39 17.58 -1.15
CA ILE A 157 -13.42 18.60 -1.38
C ILE A 157 -12.82 19.84 -2.05
N GLY A 158 -11.65 20.29 -1.57
CA GLY A 158 -10.90 21.39 -2.16
C GLY A 158 -10.57 21.15 -3.63
N LEU A 159 -9.98 20.01 -3.97
CA LEU A 159 -9.64 19.67 -5.35
C LEU A 159 -10.86 19.52 -6.24
N VAL A 160 -11.93 18.87 -5.76
CA VAL A 160 -13.17 18.70 -6.53
C VAL A 160 -13.80 20.05 -6.87
N SER A 161 -13.75 21.03 -5.96
CA SER A 161 -14.24 22.38 -6.24
C SER A 161 -13.38 23.17 -7.25
N MET A 162 -12.17 22.72 -7.53
CA MET A 162 -11.26 23.31 -8.53
C MET A 162 -11.36 22.63 -9.90
N ILE A 163 -12.14 21.55 -10.04
CA ILE A 163 -12.29 20.82 -11.30
C ILE A 163 -12.95 21.72 -12.34
N GLN A 164 -12.27 21.85 -13.48
CA GLN A 164 -12.87 22.34 -14.71
C GLN A 164 -13.29 21.16 -15.56
N TRP A 165 -14.54 21.16 -16.02
CA TRP A 165 -15.14 20.03 -16.74
C TRP A 165 -14.85 20.04 -18.24
N ASP A 166 -14.14 21.06 -18.72
CA ASP A 166 -13.74 21.21 -20.12
C ASP A 166 -12.42 20.50 -20.40
N ASN A 167 -12.31 19.86 -21.57
CA ASN A 167 -11.10 19.16 -22.05
C ASN A 167 -10.49 18.17 -21.02
N LEU A 168 -11.29 17.20 -20.59
CA LEU A 168 -10.86 16.17 -19.63
C LEU A 168 -9.86 15.19 -20.26
N PRO A 169 -8.80 14.77 -19.54
CA PRO A 169 -7.87 13.74 -20.00
C PRO A 169 -8.49 12.34 -19.87
N LEU A 170 -9.52 12.05 -20.67
CA LEU A 170 -10.28 10.80 -20.61
C LEU A 170 -9.42 9.58 -20.97
N PHE A 171 -8.59 9.72 -22.00
CA PHE A 171 -7.65 8.71 -22.49
C PHE A 171 -6.31 9.37 -22.78
N SER A 172 -5.23 8.80 -22.26
CA SER A 172 -3.86 9.18 -22.61
C SER A 172 -3.50 8.65 -24.02
N PRO A 173 -2.68 9.33 -24.84
CA PRO A 173 -2.35 8.88 -26.20
C PRO A 173 -1.87 7.43 -26.30
N ASN A 174 -1.05 7.00 -25.34
CA ASN A 174 -0.38 5.70 -25.37
C ASN A 174 -1.11 4.64 -24.51
N TYR A 175 -2.33 4.90 -24.04
CA TYR A 175 -3.03 4.03 -23.09
C TYR A 175 -3.25 2.58 -23.59
N LYS A 176 -3.11 2.30 -24.89
CA LYS A 176 -3.24 0.96 -25.48
C LYS A 176 -1.95 0.14 -25.41
N GLU A 177 -0.81 0.77 -25.10
CA GLU A 177 0.47 0.06 -25.05
C GLU A 177 0.54 -0.87 -23.85
N ILE A 178 0.84 -2.14 -24.11
CA ILE A 178 0.90 -3.19 -23.08
C ILE A 178 1.99 -2.90 -22.04
N SER A 179 3.10 -2.26 -22.45
CA SER A 179 4.18 -1.82 -21.58
C SER A 179 3.69 -0.88 -20.47
N ILE A 180 2.77 0.04 -20.78
CA ILE A 180 2.20 0.98 -19.81
C ILE A 180 1.35 0.23 -18.78
N TRP A 181 0.48 -0.68 -19.23
CA TRP A 181 -0.31 -1.53 -18.33
C TRP A 181 0.58 -2.36 -17.40
N GLY A 182 1.74 -2.79 -17.91
CA GLY A 182 2.70 -3.55 -17.14
C GLY A 182 3.35 -2.78 -15.98
N VAL A 183 3.52 -1.46 -16.12
CA VAL A 183 4.01 -0.60 -15.02
C VAL A 183 2.88 -0.20 -14.08
N VAL A 184 1.70 0.11 -14.62
CA VAL A 184 0.59 0.64 -13.82
C VAL A 184 -0.06 -0.42 -12.94
N THR A 185 -0.32 -1.60 -13.49
CA THR A 185 -1.14 -2.62 -12.80
C THR A 185 -0.52 -3.10 -11.48
N PRO A 186 0.78 -3.45 -11.39
CA PRO A 186 1.39 -3.87 -10.13
C PRO A 186 1.35 -2.77 -9.06
N VAL A 187 1.59 -1.52 -9.45
CA VAL A 187 1.56 -0.36 -8.52
C VAL A 187 0.15 -0.13 -7.96
N VAL A 188 -0.87 -0.19 -8.82
CA VAL A 188 -2.27 -0.08 -8.37
C VAL A 188 -2.59 -1.25 -7.45
N PHE A 189 -2.20 -2.48 -7.81
CA PHE A 189 -2.42 -3.66 -6.97
C PHE A 189 -1.83 -3.49 -5.57
N THR A 190 -0.59 -3.01 -5.46
CA THR A 190 0.06 -2.73 -4.16
C THR A 190 -0.69 -1.69 -3.33
N SER A 191 -1.21 -0.65 -3.99
CA SER A 191 -1.89 0.47 -3.32
C SER A 191 -3.20 0.04 -2.63
N PHE A 192 -3.79 -1.08 -3.06
CA PHE A 192 -4.98 -1.67 -2.45
C PHE A 192 -4.69 -2.71 -1.36
N GLY A 193 -3.43 -2.84 -0.91
CA GLY A 193 -3.01 -3.82 0.09
C GLY A 193 -3.61 -3.58 1.49
N PHE A 194 -4.17 -4.62 2.11
CA PHE A 194 -4.62 -4.63 3.51
C PHE A 194 -4.48 -6.02 4.17
N GLN A 195 -3.53 -6.83 3.71
CA GLN A 195 -3.39 -8.23 4.08
C GLN A 195 -2.87 -8.48 5.51
N VAL A 196 -2.37 -7.47 6.20
CA VAL A 196 -1.81 -7.62 7.54
C VAL A 196 -2.88 -7.75 8.63
N ILE A 197 -4.12 -7.33 8.37
CA ILE A 197 -5.18 -7.25 9.40
C ILE A 197 -6.12 -8.46 9.48
N PHE A 198 -6.02 -9.44 8.56
CA PHE A 198 -6.94 -10.59 8.49
C PHE A 198 -7.04 -11.35 9.81
N HIS A 199 -5.90 -11.69 10.40
CA HIS A 199 -5.82 -12.46 11.64
C HIS A 199 -6.40 -11.69 12.83
N THR A 200 -6.04 -10.41 12.96
CA THR A 200 -6.53 -9.51 14.01
C THR A 200 -8.04 -9.34 13.93
N LEU A 201 -8.59 -9.07 12.75
CA LEU A 201 -10.02 -8.84 12.57
C LEU A 201 -10.85 -10.11 12.72
N THR A 202 -10.33 -11.25 12.29
CA THR A 202 -11.00 -12.54 12.52
C THR A 202 -11.24 -12.77 14.01
N ASN A 203 -10.22 -12.53 14.83
CA ASN A 203 -10.33 -12.66 16.29
C ASN A 203 -11.21 -11.56 16.90
N TYR A 204 -11.06 -10.31 16.47
CA TYR A 204 -11.84 -9.16 16.97
C TYR A 204 -13.35 -9.30 16.72
N CYS A 205 -13.73 -9.81 15.54
CA CYS A 205 -15.11 -10.08 15.16
C CYS A 205 -15.65 -11.41 15.72
N ASN A 206 -14.94 -12.06 16.64
CA ASN A 206 -15.33 -13.35 17.22
C ASN A 206 -15.64 -14.43 16.16
N LYS A 207 -14.96 -14.39 15.01
CA LYS A 207 -15.16 -15.35 13.90
C LYS A 207 -16.57 -15.34 13.30
N ASP A 208 -17.31 -14.24 13.42
CA ASP A 208 -18.59 -14.06 12.73
C ASP A 208 -18.34 -13.82 11.23
N ALA A 209 -18.63 -14.82 10.41
CA ALA A 209 -18.43 -14.79 8.96
C ALA A 209 -19.24 -13.68 8.27
N LYS A 210 -20.49 -13.42 8.70
CA LYS A 210 -21.33 -12.38 8.08
C LYS A 210 -20.79 -10.99 8.41
N MET A 211 -20.39 -10.78 9.67
CA MET A 211 -19.76 -9.53 10.10
C MET A 211 -18.45 -9.28 9.36
N LEU A 212 -17.59 -10.30 9.24
CA LEU A 212 -16.30 -10.20 8.54
C LEU A 212 -16.50 -9.87 7.06
N LYS A 213 -17.37 -10.60 6.36
CA LYS A 213 -17.67 -10.32 4.94
C LYS A 213 -18.16 -8.89 4.72
N THR A 214 -19.04 -8.40 5.59
CA THR A 214 -19.56 -7.03 5.54
C THR A 214 -18.47 -6.01 5.83
N ALA A 215 -17.63 -6.27 6.85
CA ALA A 215 -16.51 -5.40 7.19
C ALA A 215 -15.50 -5.26 6.04
N PHE A 216 -15.12 -6.38 5.41
CA PHE A 216 -14.18 -6.40 4.29
C PHE A 216 -14.75 -5.81 3.00
N LEU A 217 -16.05 -5.95 2.76
CA LEU A 217 -16.70 -5.30 1.61
C LEU A 217 -16.64 -3.78 1.75
N PHE A 218 -17.24 -3.23 2.80
CA PHE A 218 -17.31 -1.78 2.98
C PHE A 218 -15.95 -1.17 3.33
N GLY A 219 -15.14 -1.87 4.11
CA GLY A 219 -13.79 -1.44 4.48
C GLY A 219 -12.81 -1.37 3.31
N SER A 220 -13.00 -2.16 2.25
CA SER A 220 -12.19 -2.05 1.02
C SER A 220 -12.81 -1.13 -0.02
N LEU A 221 -14.14 -1.02 -0.05
CA LEU A 221 -14.86 -0.13 -0.97
C LEU A 221 -14.63 1.34 -0.67
N ILE A 222 -14.54 1.73 0.62
CA ILE A 222 -14.25 3.11 1.02
C ILE A 222 -12.92 3.60 0.40
N PRO A 223 -11.77 2.92 0.60
CA PRO A 223 -10.53 3.25 -0.10
C PRO A 223 -10.67 3.29 -1.62
N ALA A 224 -11.39 2.35 -2.23
CA ALA A 224 -11.58 2.33 -3.68
C ALA A 224 -12.24 3.62 -4.20
N ILE A 225 -13.32 4.06 -3.54
CA ILE A 225 -14.02 5.30 -3.87
C ILE A 225 -13.10 6.51 -3.65
N VAL A 226 -12.41 6.57 -2.50
CA VAL A 226 -11.47 7.66 -2.18
C VAL A 226 -10.36 7.74 -3.23
N TYR A 227 -9.79 6.61 -3.64
CA TYR A 227 -8.74 6.54 -4.66
C TYR A 227 -9.21 6.98 -6.04
N ILE A 228 -10.42 6.59 -6.43
CA ILE A 228 -11.03 7.04 -7.69
C ILE A 228 -11.19 8.55 -7.68
N ILE A 229 -11.85 9.11 -6.64
CA ILE A 229 -12.11 10.55 -6.54
C ILE A 229 -10.79 11.32 -6.48
N TRP A 230 -9.85 10.89 -5.63
CA TRP A 230 -8.52 11.48 -5.49
C TRP A 230 -7.76 11.54 -6.81
N THR A 231 -7.64 10.39 -7.47
CA THR A 231 -6.89 10.25 -8.72
C THR A 231 -7.52 11.12 -9.80
N CYS A 232 -8.84 11.02 -10.01
CA CYS A 232 -9.51 11.81 -11.04
C CYS A 232 -9.35 13.32 -10.78
N SER A 233 -9.52 13.75 -9.52
CA SER A 233 -9.38 15.17 -9.16
C SER A 233 -7.98 15.69 -9.48
N ILE A 234 -6.92 14.94 -9.12
CA ILE A 234 -5.55 15.35 -9.39
C ILE A 234 -5.26 15.35 -10.90
N LEU A 235 -5.67 14.30 -11.62
CA LEU A 235 -5.44 14.25 -13.07
C LEU A 235 -6.11 15.41 -13.80
N ILE A 236 -7.34 15.78 -13.43
CA ILE A 236 -8.06 16.90 -14.06
C ILE A 236 -7.42 18.24 -13.72
N VAL A 237 -7.19 18.48 -12.41
CA VAL A 237 -6.62 19.74 -11.92
C VAL A 237 -5.23 19.98 -12.49
N VAL A 238 -4.36 18.96 -12.49
CA VAL A 238 -3.00 19.08 -13.05
C VAL A 238 -3.04 19.23 -14.58
N HIS A 239 -3.86 18.45 -15.29
CA HIS A 239 -3.95 18.55 -16.74
C HIS A 239 -4.36 19.94 -17.21
N HIS A 240 -5.29 20.58 -16.49
CA HIS A 240 -5.77 21.90 -16.85
C HIS A 240 -4.80 23.02 -16.43
N ASN A 241 -4.30 22.97 -15.19
CA ASN A 241 -3.48 24.07 -14.64
C ASN A 241 -2.01 24.00 -15.09
N ASN A 242 -1.47 22.82 -15.33
CA ASN A 242 -0.08 22.63 -15.73
C ASN A 242 0.10 21.43 -16.70
N PRO A 243 -0.22 21.62 -17.99
CA PRO A 243 -0.11 20.57 -19.01
C PRO A 243 1.31 20.01 -19.17
N THR A 244 2.36 20.81 -18.93
CA THR A 244 3.75 20.34 -19.06
C THR A 244 4.11 19.38 -17.94
N PHE A 245 3.68 19.65 -16.70
CA PHE A 245 3.83 18.70 -15.60
C PHE A 245 2.99 17.43 -15.83
N TYR A 246 1.78 17.55 -16.38
CA TYR A 246 0.98 16.38 -16.76
C TYR A 246 1.73 15.46 -17.76
N GLN A 247 2.43 16.03 -18.74
CA GLN A 247 3.28 15.27 -19.65
C GLN A 247 4.46 14.59 -18.93
N GLN A 248 5.08 15.23 -17.94
CA GLN A 248 6.13 14.61 -17.13
C GLN A 248 5.60 13.41 -16.33
N MET A 249 4.35 13.47 -15.84
CA MET A 249 3.69 12.33 -15.20
C MET A 249 3.51 11.17 -16.19
N ILE A 250 3.12 11.46 -17.43
CA ILE A 250 2.99 10.44 -18.50
C ILE A 250 4.34 9.79 -18.80
N THR A 251 5.42 10.57 -18.91
CA THR A 251 6.76 10.02 -19.17
C THR A 251 7.34 9.29 -17.95
N GLY A 252 6.81 9.53 -16.75
CA GLY A 252 7.25 8.91 -15.50
C GLY A 252 8.49 9.56 -14.89
N ASN A 253 8.72 10.84 -15.18
CA ASN A 253 9.86 11.62 -14.67
C ASN A 253 9.46 12.51 -13.48
N VAL A 254 8.51 12.06 -12.67
CA VAL A 254 7.93 12.83 -11.56
C VAL A 254 8.13 12.05 -10.28
N GLU A 255 8.72 12.71 -9.29
CA GLU A 255 8.83 12.17 -7.94
C GLU A 255 7.67 12.62 -7.05
N VAL A 256 7.51 11.92 -5.92
CA VAL A 256 6.44 12.18 -4.95
C VAL A 256 6.43 13.65 -4.50
N GLY A 257 7.60 14.19 -4.17
CA GLY A 257 7.74 15.58 -3.75
C GLY A 257 7.39 16.58 -4.85
N ASP A 258 7.61 16.24 -6.12
CA ASP A 258 7.27 17.10 -7.26
C ASP A 258 5.75 17.22 -7.42
N LEU A 259 5.02 16.09 -7.30
CA LEU A 259 3.55 16.10 -7.32
C LEU A 259 2.99 16.98 -6.19
N ILE A 260 3.55 16.85 -4.98
CA ILE A 260 3.08 17.61 -3.81
C ILE A 260 3.37 19.09 -3.98
N LYS A 261 4.56 19.45 -4.48
CA LYS A 261 4.91 20.82 -4.83
C LYS A 261 3.95 21.39 -5.87
N GLU A 262 3.62 20.61 -6.90
CA GLU A 262 2.70 21.05 -7.94
C GLU A 262 1.27 21.26 -7.41
N LEU A 263 0.74 20.31 -6.64
CA LEU A 263 -0.57 20.46 -6.00
C LEU A 263 -0.62 21.65 -5.04
N SER A 264 0.49 21.92 -4.34
CA SER A 264 0.65 23.11 -3.50
C SER A 264 0.64 24.40 -4.32
N ASN A 265 1.32 24.44 -5.48
CA ASN A 265 1.32 25.60 -6.36
C ASN A 265 -0.05 25.86 -6.99
N ILE A 266 -0.76 24.80 -7.39
CA ILE A 266 -2.09 24.92 -8.00
C ILE A 266 -3.11 25.39 -6.95
N ALA A 267 -2.98 24.94 -5.70
CA ALA A 267 -3.84 25.34 -4.61
C ALA A 267 -3.77 26.87 -4.41
N LYS A 268 -4.85 27.57 -4.80
CA LYS A 268 -4.92 29.04 -4.75
C LYS A 268 -4.87 29.61 -3.33
N TRP A 269 -5.29 28.83 -2.33
CA TRP A 269 -5.41 29.28 -0.94
C TRP A 269 -4.26 28.73 -0.11
N GLN A 270 -3.52 29.61 0.57
CA GLN A 270 -2.38 29.26 1.42
C GLN A 270 -2.69 28.15 2.44
N PHE A 271 -3.91 28.11 2.96
CA PHE A 271 -4.37 27.02 3.84
C PHE A 271 -4.35 25.66 3.15
N VAL A 272 -4.85 25.55 1.92
CA VAL A 272 -4.86 24.31 1.14
C VAL A 272 -3.43 23.89 0.76
N GLN A 273 -2.57 24.86 0.44
CA GLN A 273 -1.14 24.61 0.18
C GLN A 273 -0.46 23.91 1.36
N LEU A 274 -0.69 24.43 2.58
CA LEU A 274 -0.15 23.85 3.81
C LEU A 274 -0.72 22.45 4.07
N LEU A 275 -2.02 22.25 3.84
CA LEU A 275 -2.66 20.94 4.00
C LEU A 275 -2.07 19.87 3.08
N VAL A 276 -1.73 20.21 1.83
CA VAL A 276 -1.07 19.31 0.86
C VAL A 276 0.30 18.83 1.34
N TRP A 277 1.06 19.69 2.03
CA TRP A 277 2.34 19.28 2.63
C TRP A 277 2.16 18.42 3.87
N ILE A 278 1.26 18.84 4.77
CA ILE A 278 0.98 18.12 6.02
C ILE A 278 0.45 16.72 5.72
N ILE A 279 -0.55 16.58 4.85
CA ILE A 279 -1.18 15.30 4.54
C ILE A 279 -0.16 14.30 3.98
N SER A 280 0.72 14.75 3.09
CA SER A 280 1.65 13.88 2.40
C SER A 280 2.76 13.42 3.34
N THR A 281 3.25 14.33 4.17
CA THR A 281 4.21 14.02 5.22
C THR A 281 3.61 13.06 6.26
N LEU A 282 2.36 13.30 6.69
CA LEU A 282 1.63 12.43 7.60
C LEU A 282 1.38 11.04 7.00
N ALA A 283 0.99 10.96 5.73
CA ALA A 283 0.72 9.69 5.05
C ALA A 283 1.96 8.81 4.99
N ILE A 284 3.13 9.38 4.65
CA ILE A 284 4.38 8.62 4.64
C ILE A 284 4.82 8.26 6.05
N ALA A 285 4.77 9.21 6.99
CA ALA A 285 5.16 8.97 8.38
C ALA A 285 4.34 7.83 9.01
N THR A 286 3.01 7.89 8.93
CA THR A 286 2.11 6.82 9.43
C THR A 286 2.37 5.47 8.77
N SER A 287 2.67 5.45 7.47
CA SER A 287 3.01 4.22 6.75
C SER A 287 4.33 3.61 7.26
N ILE A 288 5.34 4.42 7.57
CA ILE A 288 6.60 3.96 8.18
C ILE A 288 6.38 3.46 9.59
N LEU A 289 5.58 4.14 10.40
CA LEU A 289 5.26 3.67 11.74
C LEU A 289 4.55 2.31 11.67
N GLY A 290 3.53 2.18 10.83
CA GLY A 290 2.77 0.94 10.70
C GLY A 290 3.65 -0.24 10.26
N VAL A 291 4.34 -0.11 9.12
CA VAL A 291 5.14 -1.21 8.56
C VAL A 291 6.45 -1.41 9.33
N GLY A 292 7.12 -0.32 9.71
CA GLY A 292 8.39 -0.33 10.41
C GLY A 292 8.30 -0.90 11.81
N VAL A 293 7.28 -0.54 12.59
CA VAL A 293 7.05 -1.13 13.92
C VAL A 293 6.78 -2.62 13.80
N GLY A 294 5.92 -3.04 12.86
CA GLY A 294 5.59 -4.45 12.66
C GLY A 294 6.81 -5.30 12.27
N LEU A 295 7.67 -4.79 11.37
CA LEU A 295 8.90 -5.47 10.98
C LEU A 295 9.93 -5.49 12.11
N CYS A 296 10.12 -4.36 12.80
CA CYS A 296 11.04 -4.22 13.92
C CYS A 296 10.67 -5.16 15.08
N ASP A 297 9.39 -5.26 15.42
CA ASP A 297 8.90 -6.19 16.44
C ASP A 297 9.14 -7.66 16.03
N SER A 298 8.84 -8.01 14.79
CA SER A 298 9.12 -9.34 14.24
C SER A 298 10.61 -9.72 14.33
N LEU A 299 11.51 -8.75 14.06
CA LEU A 299 12.96 -8.95 14.16
C LEU A 299 13.43 -9.02 15.63
N LYS A 300 12.86 -8.22 16.54
CA LYS A 300 13.13 -8.32 17.98
C LYS A 300 12.84 -9.72 18.51
N THR A 301 11.70 -10.31 18.13
CA THR A 301 11.38 -11.69 18.51
C THR A 301 12.39 -12.69 17.94
N MET A 302 12.83 -12.50 16.69
CA MET A 302 13.81 -13.37 16.04
C MET A 302 15.20 -13.30 16.70
N PHE A 303 15.62 -12.12 17.14
CA PHE A 303 16.90 -11.91 17.82
C PHE A 303 16.87 -12.20 19.32
N MET A 304 15.70 -12.54 19.89
CA MET A 304 15.53 -12.73 21.34
C MET A 304 16.48 -13.80 21.91
N ASN A 305 16.76 -14.85 21.16
CA ASN A 305 17.68 -15.93 21.60
C ASN A 305 19.16 -15.59 21.36
N SER A 306 19.46 -14.77 20.35
CA SER A 306 20.84 -14.44 19.95
C SER A 306 21.40 -13.20 20.66
N ILE A 307 20.54 -12.27 21.07
CA ILE A 307 20.92 -11.00 21.73
C ILE A 307 20.10 -10.83 23.02
N PRO A 308 20.63 -11.27 24.18
CA PRO A 308 19.91 -11.23 25.45
C PRO A 308 19.68 -9.80 25.98
N ASN A 309 20.61 -8.88 25.71
CA ASN A 309 20.51 -7.49 26.16
C ASN A 309 19.40 -6.76 25.38
N VAL A 310 18.38 -6.30 26.11
CA VAL A 310 17.18 -5.64 25.55
C VAL A 310 17.52 -4.38 24.77
N VAL A 311 18.46 -3.55 25.24
CA VAL A 311 18.82 -2.29 24.58
C VAL A 311 19.53 -2.57 23.26
N SER A 312 20.52 -3.47 23.27
CA SER A 312 21.24 -3.89 22.07
C SER A 312 20.30 -4.57 21.07
N ARG A 313 19.40 -5.45 21.53
CA ARG A 313 18.40 -6.10 20.69
C ARG A 313 17.48 -5.10 20.00
N ASN A 314 16.99 -4.09 20.74
CA ASN A 314 16.12 -3.06 20.18
C ASN A 314 16.86 -2.20 19.15
N MET A 315 18.11 -1.83 19.43
CA MET A 315 18.96 -1.07 18.50
C MET A 315 19.24 -1.85 17.23
N THR A 316 19.69 -3.09 17.35
CA THR A 316 19.98 -3.96 16.21
C THR A 316 18.73 -4.21 15.38
N ALA A 317 17.58 -4.47 16.00
CA ALA A 317 16.32 -4.65 15.27
C ALA A 317 15.91 -3.38 14.50
N ALA A 318 16.03 -2.19 15.11
CA ALA A 318 15.70 -0.93 14.43
C ALA A 318 16.64 -0.65 13.23
N ILE A 319 17.96 -0.87 13.41
CA ILE A 319 18.94 -0.72 12.33
C ILE A 319 18.65 -1.71 11.20
N VAL A 320 18.48 -3.00 11.51
CA VAL A 320 18.21 -4.04 10.51
C VAL A 320 16.85 -3.84 9.83
N THR A 321 15.90 -3.15 10.46
CA THR A 321 14.61 -2.79 9.84
C THR A 321 14.79 -1.72 8.76
N ILE A 322 15.56 -0.66 9.03
CA ILE A 322 15.62 0.52 8.16
C ILE A 322 16.78 0.45 7.17
N LEU A 323 17.96 -0.02 7.59
CA LEU A 323 19.18 0.05 6.79
C LEU A 323 19.09 -0.72 5.46
N PRO A 324 18.59 -1.97 5.40
CA PRO A 324 18.43 -2.67 4.13
C PRO A 324 17.45 -1.95 3.19
N ALA A 325 16.35 -1.42 3.73
CA ALA A 325 15.37 -0.67 2.96
C ALA A 325 15.97 0.64 2.39
N TYR A 326 16.81 1.33 3.18
CA TYR A 326 17.53 2.51 2.72
C TYR A 326 18.52 2.20 1.59
N ILE A 327 19.31 1.13 1.71
CA ILE A 327 20.26 0.73 0.67
C ILE A 327 19.52 0.52 -0.67
N VAL A 328 18.37 -0.18 -0.64
CA VAL A 328 17.54 -0.37 -1.83
C VAL A 328 17.01 0.96 -2.36
N ALA A 329 16.54 1.87 -1.49
CA ALA A 329 16.05 3.19 -1.87
C ALA A 329 17.11 4.07 -2.55
N VAL A 330 18.40 3.90 -2.21
CA VAL A 330 19.52 4.66 -2.79
C VAL A 330 19.98 4.06 -4.12
N VAL A 331 20.01 2.73 -4.23
CA VAL A 331 20.58 2.03 -5.40
C VAL A 331 19.59 2.00 -6.57
N VAL A 332 18.29 1.96 -6.31
CA VAL A 332 17.28 1.80 -7.37
C VAL A 332 16.90 3.16 -7.98
N PRO A 333 17.03 3.36 -9.30
CA PRO A 333 16.55 4.57 -9.97
C PRO A 333 15.03 4.61 -9.96
N ASN A 334 14.45 5.80 -9.77
CA ASN A 334 13.00 5.99 -9.60
C ASN A 334 12.43 4.98 -8.59
N ALA A 335 13.12 4.87 -7.44
CA ALA A 335 12.90 3.85 -6.42
C ALA A 335 11.42 3.76 -6.01
N PHE A 336 10.73 4.90 -5.91
CA PHE A 336 9.34 4.93 -5.46
C PHE A 336 8.42 4.03 -6.30
N ILE A 337 8.33 4.28 -7.61
CA ILE A 337 7.45 3.50 -8.49
C ILE A 337 7.99 2.11 -8.76
N THR A 338 9.31 1.98 -8.96
CA THR A 338 9.94 0.69 -9.28
C THR A 338 9.78 -0.30 -8.11
N ILE A 339 10.10 0.11 -6.89
CA ILE A 339 9.99 -0.78 -5.72
C ILE A 339 8.52 -1.05 -5.39
N LEU A 340 7.62 -0.09 -5.63
CA LEU A 340 6.18 -0.28 -5.42
C LEU A 340 5.57 -1.29 -6.42
N GLY A 341 6.08 -1.33 -7.66
CA GLY A 341 5.77 -2.38 -8.64
C GLY A 341 6.25 -3.75 -8.18
N PHE A 342 7.52 -3.85 -7.75
CA PHE A 342 8.10 -5.07 -7.20
C PHE A 342 7.34 -5.59 -5.95
N ALA A 343 6.93 -4.68 -5.06
CA ALA A 343 6.06 -4.98 -3.93
C ALA A 343 4.74 -5.61 -4.38
N GLY A 344 4.22 -5.21 -5.55
CA GLY A 344 3.00 -5.77 -6.15
C GLY A 344 3.17 -7.23 -6.56
N MET A 345 4.33 -7.58 -7.10
CA MET A 345 4.68 -8.98 -7.40
C MET A 345 4.67 -9.85 -6.13
N ILE A 346 5.30 -9.36 -5.05
CA ILE A 346 5.31 -10.07 -3.76
C ILE A 346 3.89 -10.16 -3.19
N LEU A 347 3.10 -9.10 -3.36
CA LEU A 347 1.73 -9.06 -2.91
C LEU A 347 0.86 -10.11 -3.61
N VAL A 348 1.11 -10.41 -4.89
CA VAL A 348 0.41 -11.48 -5.62
C VAL A 348 0.64 -12.83 -4.94
N ILE A 349 1.87 -13.11 -4.50
CA ILE A 349 2.19 -14.35 -3.78
C ILE A 349 1.38 -14.43 -2.48
N ILE A 350 1.33 -13.33 -1.73
CA ILE A 350 0.71 -13.26 -0.40
C ILE A 350 -0.82 -13.28 -0.46
N VAL A 351 -1.42 -12.60 -1.43
CA VAL A 351 -2.87 -12.38 -1.49
C VAL A 351 -3.57 -13.39 -2.38
N ILE A 352 -2.92 -13.84 -3.46
CA ILE A 352 -3.54 -14.70 -4.47
C ILE A 352 -2.96 -16.11 -4.38
N LEU A 353 -1.67 -16.28 -4.73
CA LEU A 353 -1.13 -17.62 -5.00
C LEU A 353 -1.08 -18.49 -3.76
N LEU A 354 -0.53 -17.99 -2.64
CA LEU A 354 -0.42 -18.77 -1.41
C LEU A 354 -1.81 -19.06 -0.80
N PRO A 355 -2.73 -18.10 -0.63
CA PRO A 355 -4.08 -18.39 -0.13
C PRO A 355 -4.86 -19.37 -1.00
N VAL A 356 -4.81 -19.24 -2.34
CA VAL A 356 -5.49 -20.18 -3.25
C VAL A 356 -4.88 -21.59 -3.13
N TYR A 357 -3.55 -21.69 -3.05
CA TYR A 357 -2.87 -22.96 -2.83
C TYR A 357 -3.30 -23.61 -1.50
N LEU A 358 -3.37 -22.82 -0.41
CA LEU A 358 -3.82 -23.32 0.89
C LEU A 358 -5.29 -23.74 0.88
N LEU A 359 -6.16 -23.00 0.16
CA LEU A 359 -7.57 -23.35 0.00
C LEU A 359 -7.72 -24.73 -0.67
N TYR A 360 -6.93 -24.99 -1.72
CA TYR A 360 -6.91 -26.28 -2.39
C TYR A 360 -6.38 -27.41 -1.49
N LYS A 361 -5.32 -27.15 -0.71
CA LYS A 361 -4.76 -28.13 0.24
C LYS A 361 -5.68 -28.43 1.42
N ALA A 362 -6.47 -27.44 1.86
CA ALA A 362 -7.39 -27.59 2.98
C ALA A 362 -8.56 -28.56 2.71
N LYS A 363 -8.87 -28.87 1.44
CA LYS A 363 -9.96 -29.78 1.02
C LYS A 363 -11.29 -29.49 1.75
N ILE A 364 -11.65 -28.21 1.80
CA ILE A 364 -12.84 -27.71 2.52
C ILE A 364 -14.12 -28.24 1.84
N LYS A 365 -14.98 -28.88 2.63
CA LYS A 365 -16.30 -29.37 2.16
C LYS A 365 -17.42 -28.34 2.38
N ASN A 366 -17.40 -27.67 3.53
CA ASN A 366 -18.42 -26.70 3.92
C ASN A 366 -17.79 -25.32 3.98
N PHE A 367 -18.08 -24.49 2.97
CA PHE A 367 -17.60 -23.12 2.90
C PHE A 367 -18.49 -22.19 3.73
N TYR A 368 -17.87 -21.25 4.45
CA TYR A 368 -18.59 -20.14 5.07
C TYR A 368 -19.05 -19.13 4.02
N TYR A 369 -18.28 -18.98 2.93
CA TYR A 369 -18.59 -18.09 1.81
C TYR A 369 -18.95 -18.89 0.54
N PRO A 370 -20.23 -18.95 0.14
CA PRO A 370 -20.67 -19.68 -1.06
C PRO A 370 -20.02 -19.19 -2.35
N GLU A 371 -19.59 -17.92 -2.42
CA GLU A 371 -18.90 -17.36 -3.58
C GLU A 371 -17.63 -18.15 -3.95
N LEU A 372 -16.97 -18.75 -2.96
CA LEU A 372 -15.73 -19.51 -3.15
C LEU A 372 -15.94 -20.89 -3.78
N GLN A 373 -17.18 -21.36 -3.86
CA GLN A 373 -17.50 -22.61 -4.58
C GLN A 373 -17.35 -22.44 -6.10
N LYS A 374 -17.42 -21.19 -6.59
CA LYS A 374 -17.30 -20.87 -8.01
C LYS A 374 -15.83 -20.89 -8.45
N GLN A 375 -15.36 -22.07 -8.86
CA GLN A 375 -13.96 -22.29 -9.27
C GLN A 375 -13.47 -21.34 -10.37
N TYR A 376 -14.34 -20.91 -11.28
CA TYR A 376 -13.97 -19.98 -12.35
C TYR A 376 -13.48 -18.62 -11.83
N LEU A 377 -14.04 -18.11 -10.73
CA LEU A 377 -13.59 -16.84 -10.12
C LEU A 377 -12.19 -16.98 -9.53
N ILE A 378 -11.90 -18.13 -8.91
CA ILE A 378 -10.56 -18.44 -8.38
C ILE A 378 -9.55 -18.49 -9.54
N ILE A 379 -9.89 -19.15 -10.64
CA ILE A 379 -9.04 -19.23 -11.83
C ILE A 379 -8.77 -17.85 -12.41
N ILE A 380 -9.79 -17.00 -12.53
CA ILE A 380 -9.64 -15.61 -13.00
C ILE A 380 -8.66 -14.83 -12.09
N CYS A 381 -8.81 -14.93 -10.76
CA CYS A 381 -7.89 -14.27 -9.84
C CYS A 381 -6.45 -14.76 -10.00
N VAL A 382 -6.24 -16.07 -10.20
CA VAL A 382 -4.90 -16.63 -10.45
C VAL A 382 -4.34 -16.12 -11.77
N ILE A 383 -5.13 -16.10 -12.85
CA ILE A 383 -4.69 -15.57 -14.15
C ILE A 383 -4.26 -14.12 -14.03
N ILE A 384 -5.07 -13.28 -13.38
CA ILE A 384 -4.74 -11.86 -13.21
C ILE A 384 -3.51 -11.69 -12.31
N GLY A 385 -3.39 -12.48 -11.23
CA GLY A 385 -2.18 -12.49 -10.40
C GLY A 385 -0.93 -12.86 -11.20
N MET A 386 -1.01 -13.89 -12.04
CA MET A 386 0.09 -14.31 -12.92
C MET A 386 0.43 -13.24 -13.97
N LEU A 387 -0.57 -12.52 -14.50
CA LEU A 387 -0.35 -11.39 -15.41
C LEU A 387 0.38 -10.24 -14.70
N ILE A 388 -0.04 -9.86 -13.49
CA ILE A 388 0.64 -8.82 -12.68
C ILE A 388 2.10 -9.21 -12.42
N MET A 389 2.33 -10.46 -12.02
CA MET A 389 3.68 -10.98 -11.79
C MET A 389 4.52 -11.01 -13.08
N GLY A 390 3.93 -11.44 -14.19
CA GLY A 390 4.59 -11.47 -15.49
C GLY A 390 4.98 -10.09 -15.99
N TYR A 391 4.10 -9.11 -15.83
CA TYR A 391 4.40 -7.72 -16.18
C TYR A 391 5.59 -7.17 -15.39
N GLU A 392 5.62 -7.41 -14.08
CA GLU A 392 6.71 -6.90 -13.26
C GLU A 392 8.04 -7.64 -13.53
N LEU A 393 8.00 -8.94 -13.84
CA LEU A 393 9.19 -9.67 -14.28
C LEU A 393 9.77 -9.09 -15.58
N VAL A 394 8.92 -8.75 -16.55
CA VAL A 394 9.35 -8.10 -17.80
C VAL A 394 9.95 -6.72 -17.51
N ASN A 395 9.33 -5.92 -16.63
CA ASN A 395 9.85 -4.61 -16.24
C ASN A 395 11.25 -4.69 -15.60
N ILE A 396 11.49 -5.72 -14.77
CA ILE A 396 12.78 -5.94 -14.12
C ILE A 396 13.84 -6.40 -15.12
N LEU A 397 13.47 -7.28 -16.07
CA LEU A 397 14.40 -7.79 -17.08
C LEU A 397 14.74 -6.78 -18.19
N ALA A 398 13.90 -5.76 -18.38
CA ALA A 398 14.11 -4.72 -19.39
C ALA A 398 15.03 -3.57 -18.92
N LYS A 399 15.42 -3.54 -17.64
CA LYS A 399 16.37 -2.59 -17.04
C LYS A 399 17.72 -3.26 -16.85
#